data_AF-A0A3A6QPS4-F1
#
_entry.id   AF-A0A3A6QPS4-F1
#
_cell.length_a   1.000
_cell.length_b   1.000
_cell.length_c   1.000
_cell.angle_alpha   90.00
_cell.angle_beta   90.00
_cell.angle_gamma   90.00
#
_symmetry.space_group_name_H-M   'P 1'
#
loop_
_entity.id
_entity.type
_entity.pdbx_description
1 polymer ?
#
loop_
_entity_poly.entity_id
_entity_poly.type
_entity_poly.pdbx_seq_one_letter_code
_entity_poly.pdbx_strand_id
1 'polypeptide(L)'
;MPSKYRISKIVEVGDTLHRCGCAPYKLEKYTQHYAQKHNVSVSVQATPTTINYQFPDDENAVVMKRHQPASINLGLLANTIIRIHQPNHEPLPEPVGYSKWVTALANMSIPPAYLVLIGSTMDAIYFAILLGFIVWLSQQICKGRRAIAVEFLASMLTGIFVAYVASTGYNIPVWALCIASIILFVPGLSIANALECLAFNDLVSGTALLGQSALALIKLFVGIVIGLNIGEAIWGQAEASNYMNEVPQWLHIAGLFIISTAIGIIFNARPKDILLGIPVAILGMWGPLYLGFGSGWVVGTWVTTVLITLYGTWVANKMQLTGAIYIVQGIIILVPGSRVLISASQSVFEQSILPIPSIGLSALFMFSAIVAGQVTAYSIYSPRIER
;
A
#
# COMPACT_ATOMS: atom_id res chain seq x y z
N MET A 1 -5.29 -21.46 34.42
CA MET A 1 -6.22 -21.50 33.26
C MET A 1 -5.98 -22.81 32.51
N PRO A 2 -7.01 -23.51 32.01
CA PRO A 2 -6.80 -24.77 31.30
C PRO A 2 -5.89 -24.55 30.07
N SER A 3 -4.93 -25.46 29.85
CA SER A 3 -3.90 -25.38 28.80
C SER A 3 -4.48 -24.98 27.43
N LYS A 4 -5.57 -25.63 27.01
CA LYS A 4 -6.28 -25.35 25.74
C LYS A 4 -6.78 -23.90 25.60
N TYR A 5 -7.23 -23.28 26.67
CA TYR A 5 -7.73 -21.89 26.63
C TYR A 5 -6.58 -20.89 26.40
N ARG A 6 -5.41 -21.13 27.03
CA ARG A 6 -4.21 -20.31 26.85
C ARG A 6 -3.69 -20.40 25.42
N ILE A 7 -3.58 -21.62 24.88
CA ILE A 7 -3.20 -21.87 23.49
C ILE A 7 -4.14 -21.14 22.54
N SER A 8 -5.46 -21.29 22.72
CA SER A 8 -6.46 -20.62 21.88
C SER A 8 -6.31 -19.10 21.88
N LYS A 9 -5.98 -18.49 23.02
CA LYS A 9 -5.78 -17.04 23.13
C LYS A 9 -4.52 -16.55 22.41
N ILE A 10 -3.42 -17.30 22.53
CA ILE A 10 -2.16 -16.96 21.83
C ILE A 10 -2.37 -17.06 20.31
N VAL A 11 -3.01 -18.14 19.86
CA VAL A 11 -3.36 -18.33 18.44
C VAL A 11 -4.31 -17.24 17.94
N GLU A 12 -5.32 -16.83 18.73
CA GLU A 12 -6.23 -15.73 18.38
C GLU A 12 -5.48 -14.41 18.13
N VAL A 13 -4.47 -14.09 18.96
CA VAL A 13 -3.64 -12.88 18.80
C VAL A 13 -2.80 -12.96 17.53
N GLY A 14 -2.10 -14.08 17.29
CA GLY A 14 -1.32 -14.27 16.07
C GLY A 14 -2.18 -14.20 14.81
N ASP A 15 -3.33 -14.88 14.80
CA ASP A 15 -4.29 -14.86 13.68
C ASP A 15 -4.84 -13.45 13.45
N THR A 16 -5.04 -12.66 14.52
CA THR A 16 -5.49 -11.27 14.40
C THR A 16 -4.39 -10.40 13.80
N LEU A 17 -3.14 -10.50 14.27
CA LEU A 17 -2.00 -9.76 13.69
C LEU A 17 -1.83 -10.06 12.21
N HIS A 18 -1.98 -11.33 11.79
CA HIS A 18 -1.96 -11.73 10.38
C HIS A 18 -3.07 -11.03 9.60
N ARG A 19 -4.32 -11.15 10.08
CA ARG A 19 -5.49 -10.58 9.42
C ARG A 19 -5.44 -9.07 9.25
N CYS A 20 -4.66 -8.36 10.05
CA CYS A 20 -4.50 -6.90 9.97
C CYS A 20 -3.42 -6.44 8.96
N GLY A 21 -2.63 -7.36 8.42
CA GLY A 21 -1.52 -7.05 7.52
C GLY A 21 -0.19 -6.79 8.23
N CYS A 22 0.01 -7.33 9.44
CA CYS A 22 1.33 -7.29 10.09
C CYS A 22 2.36 -8.08 9.27
N ALA A 23 3.59 -7.57 9.15
CA ALA A 23 4.68 -8.31 8.53
C ALA A 23 4.92 -9.64 9.29
N PRO A 24 5.11 -10.78 8.59
CA PRO A 24 5.25 -12.10 9.20
C PRO A 24 6.30 -12.17 10.32
N TYR A 25 7.50 -11.66 10.11
CA TYR A 25 8.55 -11.66 11.14
C TYR A 25 8.16 -10.88 12.42
N LYS A 26 7.39 -9.78 12.30
CA LYS A 26 6.88 -9.03 13.47
C LYS A 26 5.78 -9.80 14.18
N LEU A 27 4.92 -10.47 13.41
CA LEU A 27 3.86 -11.29 13.96
C LEU A 27 4.44 -12.39 14.85
N GLU A 28 5.50 -13.06 14.39
CA GLU A 28 6.22 -14.07 15.17
C GLU A 28 6.69 -13.48 16.51
N LYS A 29 7.45 -12.38 16.46
CA LYS A 29 7.98 -11.73 17.67
C LYS A 29 6.88 -11.25 18.62
N TYR A 30 5.82 -10.62 18.11
CA TYR A 30 4.70 -10.15 18.93
C TYR A 30 3.94 -11.29 19.59
N THR A 31 3.72 -12.38 18.87
CA THR A 31 3.02 -13.56 19.40
C THR A 31 3.88 -14.25 20.47
N GLN A 32 5.18 -14.39 20.23
CA GLN A 32 6.14 -14.93 21.19
C GLN A 32 6.20 -14.07 22.46
N HIS A 33 6.29 -12.74 22.31
CA HIS A 33 6.31 -11.82 23.44
C HIS A 33 5.02 -11.92 24.27
N TYR A 34 3.86 -12.00 23.61
CA TYR A 34 2.58 -12.20 24.29
C TYR A 34 2.54 -13.54 25.04
N ALA A 35 3.01 -14.63 24.44
CA ALA A 35 3.06 -15.95 25.08
C ALA A 35 3.98 -15.96 26.32
N GLN A 36 5.16 -15.34 26.21
CA GLN A 36 6.11 -15.20 27.32
C GLN A 36 5.51 -14.45 28.51
N LYS A 37 4.75 -13.37 28.27
CA LYS A 37 4.02 -12.64 29.31
C LYS A 37 3.00 -13.52 30.06
N HIS A 38 2.52 -14.57 29.42
CA HIS A 38 1.60 -15.56 29.98
C HIS A 38 2.28 -16.85 30.46
N ASN A 39 3.62 -16.86 30.57
CA ASN A 39 4.44 -18.01 30.96
C ASN A 39 4.18 -19.25 30.08
N VAL A 40 4.11 -19.05 28.77
CA VAL A 40 3.99 -20.12 27.77
C VAL A 40 5.13 -19.97 26.77
N SER A 41 5.93 -21.02 26.56
CA SER A 41 6.87 -21.05 25.44
C SER A 41 6.14 -21.41 24.14
N VAL A 42 6.40 -20.64 23.09
CA VAL A 42 5.85 -20.89 21.76
C VAL A 42 6.91 -20.59 20.71
N SER A 43 7.06 -21.49 19.75
CA SER A 43 7.76 -21.21 18.50
C SER A 43 6.73 -20.90 17.43
N VAL A 44 6.89 -19.79 16.72
CA VAL A 44 5.96 -19.32 15.70
C VAL A 44 6.72 -19.17 14.40
N GLN A 45 6.17 -19.74 13.33
CA GLN A 45 6.65 -19.53 11.98
C GLN A 45 5.48 -19.02 11.13
N ALA A 46 5.60 -17.81 10.62
CA ALA A 46 4.57 -17.14 9.85
C ALA A 46 5.01 -16.94 8.40
N THR A 47 4.05 -17.09 7.50
CA THR A 47 4.16 -16.76 6.09
C THR A 47 2.90 -16.00 5.69
N PRO A 48 2.85 -15.39 4.49
CA PRO A 48 1.67 -14.63 4.06
C PRO A 48 0.37 -15.44 4.03
N THR A 49 0.43 -16.77 3.93
CA THR A 49 -0.76 -17.64 3.81
C THR A 49 -0.85 -18.74 4.85
N THR A 50 0.13 -18.87 5.75
CA THR A 50 0.18 -19.95 6.75
C THR A 50 0.85 -19.45 8.02
N ILE A 51 0.33 -19.86 9.18
CA ILE A 51 0.99 -19.67 10.47
C ILE A 51 1.08 -21.03 11.16
N ASN A 52 2.27 -21.35 11.65
CA ASN A 52 2.56 -22.54 12.43
C ASN A 52 2.91 -22.13 13.85
N TYR A 53 2.19 -22.68 14.82
CA TYR A 53 2.46 -22.50 16.24
C TYR A 53 2.87 -23.83 16.85
N GLN A 54 3.98 -23.85 17.57
CA GLN A 54 4.47 -25.04 18.28
C GLN A 54 4.60 -24.69 19.76
N PHE A 55 3.99 -25.49 20.63
CA PHE A 55 3.97 -25.29 22.08
C PHE A 55 4.75 -26.42 22.77
N PRO A 56 6.06 -26.27 23.01
CA PRO A 56 6.90 -27.32 23.59
C PRO A 56 6.43 -27.77 24.98
N ASP A 57 5.98 -26.82 25.82
CA ASP A 57 5.59 -27.08 27.21
C ASP A 57 4.19 -27.70 27.36
N ASP A 58 3.38 -27.71 26.30
CA ASP A 58 2.02 -28.24 26.28
C ASP A 58 1.94 -29.46 25.33
N GLU A 59 2.57 -30.57 25.73
CA GLU A 59 2.58 -31.85 24.99
C GLU A 59 3.12 -31.76 23.54
N ASN A 60 4.02 -30.80 23.27
CA ASN A 60 4.47 -30.50 21.92
C ASN A 60 3.31 -30.24 20.94
N ALA A 61 2.23 -29.60 21.41
CA ALA A 61 1.09 -29.30 20.58
C ALA A 61 1.50 -28.44 19.37
N VAL A 62 1.08 -28.86 18.18
CA VAL A 62 1.29 -28.13 16.92
C VAL A 62 -0.04 -27.66 16.38
N VAL A 63 -0.16 -26.36 16.12
CA VAL A 63 -1.33 -25.75 15.50
C VAL A 63 -0.89 -25.09 14.21
N MET A 64 -1.26 -25.70 13.09
CA MET A 64 -1.02 -25.15 11.76
C MET A 64 -2.32 -24.61 11.18
N LYS A 65 -2.34 -23.34 10.78
CA LYS A 65 -3.50 -22.71 10.17
C LYS A 65 -3.14 -22.10 8.83
N ARG A 66 -3.97 -22.37 7.83
CA ARG A 66 -3.93 -21.71 6.53
C ARG A 66 -4.84 -20.49 6.55
N HIS A 67 -4.31 -19.36 6.13
CA HIS A 67 -5.01 -18.09 6.07
C HIS A 67 -5.14 -17.60 4.62
N GLN A 68 -6.19 -16.85 4.35
CA GLN A 68 -6.25 -16.03 3.15
C GLN A 68 -5.26 -14.87 3.29
N PRO A 69 -4.77 -14.30 2.18
CA PRO A 69 -3.92 -13.12 2.25
C PRO A 69 -4.54 -12.01 3.12
N ALA A 70 -3.69 -11.35 3.89
CA ALA A 70 -4.13 -10.38 4.89
C ALA A 70 -4.94 -9.22 4.28
N SER A 71 -5.97 -8.77 5.01
CA SER A 71 -6.66 -7.52 4.74
C SER A 71 -5.99 -6.38 5.50
N ILE A 72 -5.89 -5.20 4.90
CA ILE A 72 -5.23 -4.06 5.55
C ILE A 72 -6.18 -3.44 6.57
N ASN A 73 -5.83 -3.54 7.86
CA ASN A 73 -6.55 -2.83 8.93
C ASN A 73 -5.56 -2.31 9.98
N LEU A 74 -5.12 -1.06 9.78
CA LEU A 74 -4.11 -0.42 10.62
C LEU A 74 -4.64 -0.08 12.02
N GLY A 75 -5.93 0.23 12.16
CA GLY A 75 -6.57 0.46 13.46
C GLY A 75 -6.63 -0.81 14.30
N LEU A 76 -7.02 -1.94 13.70
CA LEU A 76 -7.03 -3.24 14.38
C LEU A 76 -5.61 -3.71 14.70
N LEU A 77 -4.63 -3.46 13.82
CA LEU A 77 -3.22 -3.71 14.10
C LEU A 77 -2.75 -2.93 15.33
N ALA A 78 -3.05 -1.63 15.37
CA ALA A 78 -2.67 -0.78 16.49
C ALA A 78 -3.31 -1.23 17.80
N ASN A 79 -4.62 -1.52 17.78
CA ASN A 79 -5.34 -1.98 18.96
C ASN A 79 -4.83 -3.35 19.45
N THR A 80 -4.45 -4.24 18.54
CA THR A 80 -3.88 -5.56 18.89
C THR A 80 -2.51 -5.41 19.55
N ILE A 81 -1.66 -4.52 19.04
CA ILE A 81 -0.35 -4.25 19.66
C ILE A 81 -0.51 -3.59 21.04
N ILE A 82 -1.46 -2.66 21.18
CA ILE A 82 -1.78 -2.04 22.48
C ILE A 82 -2.23 -3.11 23.48
N ARG A 83 -3.08 -4.04 23.05
CA ARG A 83 -3.54 -5.17 23.87
C ARG A 83 -2.40 -6.07 24.34
N ILE A 84 -1.39 -6.31 23.51
CA ILE A 84 -0.23 -7.13 23.88
C ILE A 84 0.57 -6.46 25.00
N HIS A 85 0.74 -5.14 24.93
CA HIS A 85 1.48 -4.38 25.93
C HIS A 85 0.68 -4.09 27.21
N GLN A 86 -0.63 -3.84 27.13
CA GLN A 86 -1.48 -3.51 28.27
C GLN A 86 -1.63 -4.66 29.30
N PRO A 87 -1.82 -4.34 30.59
CA PRO A 87 -2.23 -5.31 31.60
C PRO A 87 -3.70 -5.75 31.39
N ASN A 88 -4.03 -7.00 31.75
CA ASN A 88 -5.32 -7.67 31.44
C ASN A 88 -6.62 -6.97 31.89
N HIS A 89 -6.54 -5.84 32.60
CA HIS A 89 -7.68 -5.21 33.30
C HIS A 89 -8.12 -3.88 32.68
N GLU A 90 -7.44 -3.36 31.66
CA GLU A 90 -7.86 -2.14 30.98
C GLU A 90 -8.88 -2.44 29.86
N PRO A 91 -9.91 -1.59 29.68
CA PRO A 91 -10.85 -1.74 28.58
C PRO A 91 -10.12 -1.58 27.23
N LEU A 92 -10.36 -2.55 26.34
CA LEU A 92 -9.75 -2.55 25.01
C LEU A 92 -10.27 -1.36 24.19
N PRO A 93 -9.40 -0.68 23.42
CA PRO A 93 -9.86 0.35 22.51
C PRO A 93 -10.80 -0.26 21.46
N GLU A 94 -11.95 0.38 21.23
CA GLU A 94 -12.92 -0.07 20.24
C GLU A 94 -12.26 -0.17 18.85
N PRO A 95 -12.59 -1.22 18.07
CA PRO A 95 -12.08 -1.35 16.72
C PRO A 95 -12.55 -0.16 15.88
N VAL A 96 -11.61 0.53 15.25
CA VAL A 96 -11.95 1.63 14.34
C VAL A 96 -12.57 1.04 13.09
N GLY A 97 -13.83 1.42 12.82
CA GLY A 97 -14.54 1.07 11.60
C GLY A 97 -15.16 2.31 11.01
N TYR A 98 -14.85 2.59 9.75
CA TYR A 98 -15.51 3.67 9.01
C TYR A 98 -16.83 3.16 8.39
N SER A 99 -17.85 4.03 8.35
CA SER A 99 -19.11 3.71 7.70
C SER A 99 -18.89 3.50 6.19
N LYS A 100 -19.72 2.64 5.58
CA LYS A 100 -19.65 2.34 4.13
C LYS A 100 -19.67 3.59 3.25
N TRP A 101 -20.41 4.62 3.67
CA TRP A 101 -20.47 5.91 2.97
C TRP A 101 -19.14 6.66 3.01
N VAL A 102 -18.47 6.68 4.17
CA VAL A 102 -17.17 7.33 4.32
C VAL A 102 -16.12 6.58 3.50
N THR A 103 -16.15 5.25 3.49
CA THR A 103 -15.29 4.43 2.63
C THR A 103 -15.56 4.67 1.15
N ALA A 104 -16.82 4.84 0.73
CA ALA A 104 -17.18 5.15 -0.64
C ALA A 104 -16.64 6.52 -1.07
N LEU A 105 -16.82 7.55 -0.23
CA LEU A 105 -16.26 8.89 -0.48
C LEU A 105 -14.72 8.85 -0.56
N ALA A 106 -14.07 8.10 0.32
CA ALA A 106 -12.63 7.90 0.27
C ALA A 106 -12.20 7.27 -1.07
N ASN A 107 -12.88 6.20 -1.52
CA ASN A 107 -12.63 5.57 -2.82
C ASN A 107 -12.80 6.54 -4.01
N MET A 108 -13.83 7.38 -3.98
CA MET A 108 -14.09 8.37 -5.03
C MET A 108 -13.07 9.51 -5.04
N SER A 109 -12.51 9.85 -3.87
CA SER A 109 -11.57 10.97 -3.70
C SER A 109 -10.11 10.63 -4.06
N ILE A 110 -9.73 9.35 -4.03
CA ILE A 110 -8.34 8.93 -4.29
C ILE A 110 -7.92 9.15 -5.75
N PRO A 111 -8.65 8.67 -6.77
CA PRO A 111 -8.28 8.88 -8.17
C PRO A 111 -8.10 10.36 -8.57
N PRO A 112 -9.03 11.29 -8.27
CA PRO A 112 -8.84 12.69 -8.62
C PRO A 112 -7.68 13.34 -7.84
N ALA A 113 -7.52 13.01 -6.56
CA ALA A 113 -6.39 13.52 -5.77
C ALA A 113 -5.04 13.06 -6.33
N TYR A 114 -4.98 11.82 -6.82
CA TYR A 114 -3.79 11.27 -7.47
C TYR A 114 -3.46 11.98 -8.79
N LEU A 115 -4.47 12.24 -9.64
CA LEU A 115 -4.27 13.00 -10.88
C LEU A 115 -3.84 14.44 -10.62
N VAL A 116 -4.43 15.08 -9.61
CA VAL A 116 -4.03 16.41 -9.15
C VAL A 116 -2.56 16.40 -8.73
N LEU A 117 -2.07 15.36 -8.04
CA LEU A 117 -0.67 15.28 -7.63
C LEU A 117 0.30 15.14 -8.81
N ILE A 118 -0.05 14.32 -9.79
CA ILE A 118 0.77 14.04 -10.97
C ILE A 118 0.78 15.21 -11.96
N GLY A 119 -0.31 15.99 -12.00
CA GLY A 119 -0.59 16.98 -13.03
C GLY A 119 -1.40 16.36 -14.17
N SER A 120 -2.55 16.94 -14.46
CA SER A 120 -3.53 16.39 -15.40
C SER A 120 -4.45 17.50 -15.94
N THR A 121 -5.49 17.13 -16.68
CA THR A 121 -6.54 18.04 -17.14
C THR A 121 -7.71 18.03 -16.16
N MET A 122 -8.49 19.11 -16.13
CA MET A 122 -9.66 19.20 -15.26
C MET A 122 -10.71 18.14 -15.59
N ASP A 123 -10.90 17.85 -16.88
CA ASP A 123 -11.82 16.81 -17.34
C ASP A 123 -11.46 15.44 -16.78
N ALA A 124 -10.18 15.06 -16.83
CA ALA A 124 -9.70 13.80 -16.29
C ALA A 124 -9.94 13.70 -14.77
N ILE A 125 -9.78 14.79 -14.03
CA ILE A 125 -10.07 14.85 -12.59
C ILE A 125 -11.56 14.60 -12.32
N TYR A 126 -12.47 15.19 -13.11
CA TYR A 126 -13.91 14.95 -12.95
C TYR A 126 -14.29 13.50 -13.26
N PHE A 127 -13.78 12.93 -14.35
CA PHE A 127 -14.04 11.53 -14.71
C PHE A 127 -13.44 10.54 -13.70
N ALA A 128 -12.30 10.88 -13.08
CA ALA A 128 -11.67 10.07 -12.05
C ALA A 128 -12.57 9.86 -10.81
N ILE A 129 -13.41 10.84 -10.45
CA ILE A 129 -14.38 10.68 -9.35
C ILE A 129 -15.37 9.55 -9.68
N LEU A 130 -15.89 9.54 -10.91
CA LEU A 130 -16.84 8.54 -11.38
C LEU A 130 -16.19 7.15 -11.48
N LEU A 131 -14.95 7.08 -11.98
CA LEU A 131 -14.19 5.84 -12.04
C LEU A 131 -13.90 5.27 -10.64
N GLY A 132 -13.58 6.12 -9.66
CA GLY A 132 -13.44 5.72 -8.25
C GLY A 132 -14.74 5.10 -7.70
N PHE A 133 -15.90 5.62 -8.10
CA PHE A 133 -17.19 5.02 -7.77
C PHE A 133 -17.41 3.66 -8.45
N ILE A 134 -17.07 3.51 -9.73
CA ILE A 134 -17.16 2.23 -10.48
C ILE A 134 -16.28 1.16 -9.83
N VAL A 135 -15.06 1.53 -9.44
CA VAL A 135 -14.13 0.63 -8.74
C VAL A 135 -14.69 0.22 -7.39
N TRP A 136 -15.20 1.16 -6.59
CA TRP A 136 -15.83 0.84 -5.31
C TRP A 136 -17.07 -0.07 -5.49
N LEU A 137 -17.90 0.20 -6.49
CA LEU A 137 -19.07 -0.63 -6.78
C LEU A 137 -18.65 -2.05 -7.17
N SER A 138 -17.58 -2.19 -7.98
CA SER A 138 -17.00 -3.48 -8.33
C SER A 138 -16.55 -4.26 -7.08
N GLN A 139 -15.94 -3.59 -6.09
CA GLN A 139 -15.61 -4.20 -4.80
C GLN A 139 -16.85 -4.67 -4.01
N GLN A 140 -17.97 -3.94 -4.10
CA GLN A 140 -19.20 -4.32 -3.41
C GLN A 140 -19.91 -5.50 -4.06
N ILE A 141 -19.84 -5.63 -5.39
CA ILE A 141 -20.49 -6.68 -6.17
C ILE A 141 -19.66 -7.97 -6.17
N CYS A 142 -18.34 -7.87 -6.35
CA CYS A 142 -17.44 -9.02 -6.45
C CYS A 142 -17.04 -9.56 -5.07
N LYS A 143 -17.99 -10.17 -4.35
CA LYS A 143 -17.76 -10.81 -3.04
C LYS A 143 -17.57 -12.33 -3.13
N GLY A 144 -16.97 -12.92 -2.10
CA GLY A 144 -16.74 -14.36 -2.00
C GLY A 144 -15.81 -14.88 -3.09
N ARG A 145 -16.21 -15.93 -3.83
CA ARG A 145 -15.40 -16.51 -4.91
C ARG A 145 -15.11 -15.52 -6.04
N ARG A 146 -16.00 -14.54 -6.27
CA ARG A 146 -15.82 -13.51 -7.32
C ARG A 146 -14.76 -12.46 -6.97
N ALA A 147 -14.34 -12.37 -5.70
CA ALA A 147 -13.33 -11.42 -5.27
C ALA A 147 -11.96 -11.67 -5.93
N ILE A 148 -11.67 -12.90 -6.36
CA ILE A 148 -10.40 -13.24 -7.04
C ILE A 148 -10.22 -12.43 -8.34
N ALA A 149 -11.34 -12.11 -9.02
CA ALA A 149 -11.36 -11.42 -10.30
C ALA A 149 -11.64 -9.91 -10.18
N VAL A 150 -11.86 -9.38 -8.96
CA VAL A 150 -12.29 -7.97 -8.80
C VAL A 150 -11.27 -6.98 -9.36
N GLU A 151 -9.98 -7.23 -9.12
CA GLU A 151 -8.87 -6.39 -9.61
C GLU A 151 -8.90 -6.30 -11.13
N PHE A 152 -9.05 -7.45 -11.79
CA PHE A 152 -9.09 -7.56 -13.25
C PHE A 152 -10.37 -6.96 -13.85
N LEU A 153 -11.53 -7.26 -13.28
CA LEU A 153 -12.81 -6.75 -13.81
C LEU A 153 -12.93 -5.25 -13.63
N ALA A 154 -12.53 -4.71 -12.48
CA ALA A 154 -12.56 -3.28 -12.22
C ALA A 154 -11.59 -2.52 -13.14
N SER A 155 -10.39 -3.06 -13.39
CA SER A 155 -9.43 -2.45 -14.30
C SER A 155 -9.87 -2.52 -15.76
N MET A 156 -10.53 -3.62 -16.16
CA MET A 156 -11.15 -3.76 -17.48
C MET A 156 -12.29 -2.75 -17.68
N LEU A 157 -13.22 -2.65 -16.73
CA LEU A 157 -14.31 -1.67 -16.80
C LEU A 157 -13.79 -0.22 -16.83
N THR A 158 -12.72 0.04 -16.08
CA THR A 158 -12.02 1.34 -16.12
C THR A 158 -11.48 1.62 -17.51
N GLY A 159 -10.75 0.67 -18.12
CA GLY A 159 -10.21 0.85 -19.47
C GLY A 159 -11.30 1.10 -20.52
N ILE A 160 -12.40 0.34 -20.46
CA ILE A 160 -13.57 0.52 -21.34
C ILE A 160 -14.13 1.94 -21.20
N PHE A 161 -14.35 2.40 -19.98
CA PHE A 161 -14.91 3.72 -19.73
C PHE A 161 -13.95 4.84 -20.16
N VAL A 162 -12.66 4.71 -19.89
CA VAL A 162 -11.65 5.70 -20.31
C VAL A 162 -11.57 5.79 -21.83
N ALA A 163 -11.63 4.67 -22.55
CA ALA A 163 -11.67 4.66 -24.01
C ALA A 163 -12.92 5.36 -24.56
N TYR A 164 -14.08 5.16 -23.91
CA TYR A 164 -15.30 5.91 -24.25
C TYR A 164 -15.12 7.43 -24.05
N VAL A 165 -14.55 7.87 -22.93
CA VAL A 165 -14.33 9.31 -22.73
C VAL A 165 -13.33 9.86 -23.76
N ALA A 166 -12.25 9.12 -24.04
CA ALA A 166 -11.25 9.53 -25.01
C ALA A 166 -11.83 9.69 -26.43
N SER A 167 -12.77 8.83 -26.84
CA SER A 167 -13.42 8.92 -28.15
C SER A 167 -14.36 10.13 -28.32
N THR A 168 -14.81 10.74 -27.21
CA THR A 168 -15.66 11.94 -27.25
C THR A 168 -14.88 13.25 -27.52
N GLY A 169 -13.56 13.17 -27.68
CA GLY A 169 -12.72 14.32 -28.05
C GLY A 169 -12.19 15.15 -26.88
N TYR A 170 -12.36 14.69 -25.63
CA TYR A 170 -11.69 15.31 -24.48
C TYR A 170 -10.20 14.97 -24.48
N ASN A 171 -9.36 15.98 -24.25
CA ASN A 171 -7.91 15.80 -24.11
C ASN A 171 -7.59 15.25 -22.71
N ILE A 172 -7.62 13.93 -22.56
CA ILE A 172 -7.36 13.24 -21.29
C ILE A 172 -6.09 12.38 -21.36
N PRO A 173 -5.29 12.32 -20.28
CA PRO A 173 -4.20 11.37 -20.20
C PRO A 173 -4.73 9.96 -19.91
N VAL A 174 -5.06 9.21 -20.97
CA VAL A 174 -5.68 7.87 -20.93
C VAL A 174 -5.02 6.95 -19.90
N TRP A 175 -3.69 6.76 -19.98
CA TRP A 175 -2.96 5.88 -19.07
C TRP A 175 -2.94 6.38 -17.63
N ALA A 176 -2.76 7.68 -17.41
CA ALA A 176 -2.75 8.25 -16.07
C ALA A 176 -4.14 8.12 -15.41
N LEU A 177 -5.22 8.37 -16.16
CA LEU A 177 -6.59 8.23 -15.68
C LEU A 177 -6.93 6.77 -15.33
N CYS A 178 -6.54 5.81 -16.17
CA CYS A 178 -6.68 4.39 -15.87
C CYS A 178 -5.98 4.03 -14.56
N ILE A 179 -4.70 4.37 -14.43
CA ILE A 179 -3.88 4.00 -13.27
C ILE A 179 -4.38 4.69 -11.99
N ALA A 180 -4.75 5.98 -12.08
CA ALA A 180 -5.33 6.72 -10.97
C ALA A 180 -6.60 6.07 -10.43
N SER A 181 -7.45 5.56 -11.33
CA SER A 181 -8.73 4.95 -10.98
C SER A 181 -8.58 3.65 -10.21
N ILE A 182 -7.58 2.85 -10.55
CA ILE A 182 -7.32 1.54 -9.92
C ILE A 182 -6.20 1.57 -8.88
N ILE A 183 -5.66 2.75 -8.53
CA ILE A 183 -4.50 2.91 -7.64
C ILE A 183 -4.71 2.22 -6.29
N LEU A 184 -5.96 2.13 -5.83
CA LEU A 184 -6.31 1.44 -4.59
C LEU A 184 -6.02 -0.07 -4.61
N PHE A 185 -6.10 -0.71 -5.77
CA PHE A 185 -5.74 -2.12 -5.91
C PHE A 185 -4.24 -2.35 -5.99
N VAL A 186 -3.43 -1.29 -6.14
CA VAL A 186 -1.98 -1.42 -6.13
C VAL A 186 -1.57 -1.90 -4.73
N PRO A 187 -0.87 -3.05 -4.62
CA PRO A 187 -0.64 -3.73 -3.35
C PRO A 187 0.53 -3.09 -2.56
N GLY A 188 0.46 -1.77 -2.31
CA GLY A 188 1.58 -1.01 -1.77
C GLY A 188 2.03 -1.44 -0.38
N LEU A 189 1.11 -1.85 0.51
CA LEU A 189 1.48 -2.44 1.81
C LEU A 189 2.20 -3.77 1.63
N SER A 190 1.70 -4.66 0.75
CA SER A 190 2.33 -5.96 0.52
C SER A 190 3.73 -5.79 -0.03
N ILE A 191 3.94 -4.81 -0.92
CA ILE A 191 5.27 -4.43 -1.40
C ILE A 191 6.13 -3.93 -0.23
N ALA A 192 5.65 -2.96 0.56
CA ALA A 192 6.40 -2.43 1.69
C ALA A 192 6.80 -3.52 2.72
N ASN A 193 5.87 -4.40 3.07
CA ASN A 193 6.12 -5.54 3.97
C ASN A 193 7.06 -6.56 3.34
N ALA A 194 6.99 -6.80 2.02
CA ALA A 194 7.89 -7.71 1.34
C ALA A 194 9.33 -7.21 1.40
N LEU A 195 9.52 -5.91 1.14
CA LEU A 195 10.82 -5.26 1.21
C LEU A 195 11.37 -5.23 2.63
N GLU A 196 10.50 -4.98 3.62
CA GLU A 196 10.86 -5.09 5.04
C GLU A 196 11.30 -6.53 5.39
N CYS A 197 10.55 -7.56 5.00
CA CYS A 197 10.92 -8.96 5.22
C CYS A 197 12.28 -9.30 4.58
N LEU A 198 12.52 -8.87 3.33
CA LEU A 198 13.80 -9.09 2.65
C LEU A 198 14.96 -8.36 3.37
N ALA A 199 14.72 -7.15 3.87
CA ALA A 199 15.70 -6.40 4.65
C ALA A 199 16.11 -7.13 5.94
N PHE A 200 15.18 -7.88 6.55
CA PHE A 200 15.41 -8.70 7.74
C PHE A 200 15.77 -10.17 7.44
N ASN A 201 16.17 -10.49 6.20
CA ASN A 201 16.52 -11.85 5.75
C ASN A 201 15.38 -12.90 5.87
N ASP A 202 14.12 -12.48 6.00
CA ASP A 202 12.95 -13.35 5.88
C ASP A 202 12.61 -13.53 4.38
N LEU A 203 13.42 -14.37 3.72
CA LEU A 203 13.35 -14.58 2.27
C LEU A 203 12.03 -15.21 1.83
N VAL A 204 11.48 -16.16 2.60
CA VAL A 204 10.26 -16.89 2.25
C VAL A 204 9.06 -15.95 2.27
N SER A 205 8.89 -15.17 3.33
CA SER A 205 7.79 -14.20 3.41
C SER A 205 7.95 -13.07 2.40
N GLY A 206 9.17 -12.55 2.26
CA GLY A 206 9.48 -11.46 1.33
C GLY A 206 9.17 -11.84 -0.12
N THR A 207 9.67 -12.98 -0.59
CA THR A 207 9.41 -13.45 -1.97
C THR A 207 7.95 -13.80 -2.20
N ALA A 208 7.26 -14.40 -1.23
CA ALA A 208 5.83 -14.69 -1.33
C ALA A 208 4.97 -13.43 -1.44
N LEU A 209 5.26 -12.38 -0.65
CA LEU A 209 4.56 -11.09 -0.74
C LEU A 209 4.85 -10.36 -2.06
N LEU A 210 6.09 -10.41 -2.56
CA LEU A 210 6.42 -9.88 -3.89
C LEU A 210 5.68 -10.64 -4.99
N GLY A 211 5.63 -11.96 -4.93
CA GLY A 211 4.90 -12.79 -5.89
C GLY A 211 3.40 -12.47 -5.91
N GLN A 212 2.79 -12.31 -4.73
CA GLN A 212 1.40 -11.87 -4.61
C GLN A 212 1.20 -10.46 -5.22
N SER A 213 2.12 -9.55 -4.94
CA SER A 213 2.05 -8.17 -5.43
C SER A 213 2.19 -8.11 -6.96
N ALA A 214 3.10 -8.89 -7.53
CA ALA A 214 3.29 -9.03 -8.97
C ALA A 214 2.03 -9.58 -9.65
N LEU A 215 1.39 -10.60 -9.08
CA LEU A 215 0.15 -11.15 -9.62
C LEU A 215 -0.98 -10.11 -9.66
N ALA A 216 -1.12 -9.29 -8.61
CA ALA A 216 -2.11 -8.21 -8.59
C ALA A 216 -1.81 -7.16 -9.68
N LEU A 217 -0.55 -6.72 -9.80
CA LEU A 217 -0.13 -5.78 -10.85
C LEU A 217 -0.38 -6.33 -12.26
N ILE A 218 -0.13 -7.61 -12.50
CA ILE A 218 -0.42 -8.27 -13.78
C ILE A 218 -1.92 -8.21 -14.09
N LYS A 219 -2.80 -8.55 -13.14
CA LYS A 219 -4.26 -8.47 -13.36
C LYS A 219 -4.71 -7.05 -13.68
N LEU A 220 -4.16 -6.06 -12.98
CA LEU A 220 -4.46 -4.66 -13.20
C LEU A 220 -4.02 -4.21 -14.60
N PHE A 221 -2.78 -4.50 -14.97
CA PHE A 221 -2.22 -4.17 -16.28
C PHE A 221 -2.99 -4.83 -17.43
N VAL A 222 -3.18 -6.16 -17.37
CA VAL A 222 -3.89 -6.91 -18.41
C VAL A 222 -5.34 -6.45 -18.50
N GLY A 223 -6.00 -6.18 -17.38
CA GLY A 223 -7.37 -5.66 -17.39
C GLY A 223 -7.46 -4.27 -18.03
N ILE A 224 -6.55 -3.32 -17.72
CA ILE A 224 -6.51 -2.01 -18.40
C ILE A 224 -6.34 -2.21 -19.91
N VAL A 225 -5.34 -2.99 -20.34
CA VAL A 225 -5.04 -3.20 -21.77
C VAL A 225 -6.24 -3.80 -22.48
N ILE A 226 -6.84 -4.87 -21.96
CA ILE A 226 -8.03 -5.49 -22.54
C ILE A 226 -9.19 -4.50 -22.56
N GLY A 227 -9.40 -3.75 -21.49
CA GLY A 227 -10.48 -2.78 -21.39
C GLY A 227 -10.36 -1.66 -22.43
N LEU A 228 -9.16 -1.08 -22.58
CA LEU A 228 -8.88 -0.07 -23.60
C LEU A 228 -9.10 -0.63 -25.01
N ASN A 229 -8.57 -1.81 -25.33
CA ASN A 229 -8.74 -2.43 -26.64
C ASN A 229 -10.21 -2.74 -26.97
N ILE A 230 -10.97 -3.24 -26.00
CA ILE A 230 -12.42 -3.45 -26.16
C ILE A 230 -13.10 -2.12 -26.43
N GLY A 231 -12.75 -1.07 -25.68
CA GLY A 231 -13.36 0.23 -25.86
C GLY A 231 -13.02 0.89 -27.19
N GLU A 232 -11.76 0.87 -27.60
CA GLU A 232 -11.32 1.36 -28.90
C GLU A 232 -11.97 0.61 -30.06
N ALA A 233 -12.23 -0.70 -29.90
CA ALA A 233 -12.97 -1.47 -30.90
C ALA A 233 -14.45 -1.07 -31.02
N ILE A 234 -15.07 -0.60 -29.92
CA ILE A 234 -16.48 -0.18 -29.90
C ILE A 234 -16.65 1.27 -30.33
N TRP A 235 -15.79 2.17 -29.86
CA TRP A 235 -15.93 3.62 -30.00
C TRP A 235 -14.93 4.27 -30.97
N GLY A 236 -13.97 3.51 -31.49
CA GLY A 236 -12.90 4.01 -32.34
C GLY A 236 -11.63 4.37 -31.56
N GLN A 237 -10.52 4.48 -32.29
CA GLN A 237 -9.23 4.88 -31.75
C GLN A 237 -9.26 6.38 -31.43
N ALA A 238 -8.96 6.74 -30.18
CA ALA A 238 -8.81 8.14 -29.80
C ALA A 238 -7.50 8.70 -30.41
N GLU A 239 -7.55 9.93 -30.91
CA GLU A 239 -6.32 10.62 -31.34
C GLU A 239 -5.43 10.89 -30.12
N ALA A 240 -4.12 10.72 -30.29
CA ALA A 240 -3.15 10.99 -29.24
C ALA A 240 -3.14 12.51 -28.94
N SER A 241 -3.92 12.93 -27.94
CA SER A 241 -3.95 14.32 -27.51
C SER A 241 -2.74 14.63 -26.64
N ASN A 242 -1.97 15.66 -27.02
CA ASN A 242 -1.05 16.30 -26.10
C ASN A 242 -1.87 17.10 -25.08
N TYR A 243 -1.89 16.66 -23.83
CA TYR A 243 -2.57 17.37 -22.76
C TYR A 243 -1.60 18.34 -22.07
N MET A 244 -2.07 19.53 -21.73
CA MET A 244 -1.35 20.46 -20.88
C MET A 244 -1.78 20.25 -19.43
N ASN A 245 -0.84 20.41 -18.48
CA ASN A 245 -1.20 20.39 -17.07
C ASN A 245 -1.94 21.68 -16.72
N GLU A 246 -3.23 21.56 -16.40
CA GLU A 246 -4.09 22.68 -16.03
C GLU A 246 -4.20 22.85 -14.51
N VAL A 247 -3.59 21.95 -13.72
CA VAL A 247 -3.73 21.90 -12.27
C VAL A 247 -3.00 23.08 -11.61
N PRO A 248 -3.71 23.95 -10.87
CA PRO A 248 -3.09 24.99 -10.07
C PRO A 248 -2.20 24.42 -8.96
N GLN A 249 -1.11 25.11 -8.63
CA GLN A 249 -0.15 24.68 -7.61
C GLN A 249 -0.78 24.41 -6.23
N TRP A 250 -1.78 25.19 -5.82
CA TRP A 250 -2.46 25.00 -4.53
C TRP A 250 -3.26 23.68 -4.48
N LEU A 251 -3.77 23.20 -5.63
CA LEU A 251 -4.46 21.92 -5.71
C LEU A 251 -3.50 20.75 -5.47
N HIS A 252 -2.24 20.83 -5.89
CA HIS A 252 -1.26 19.78 -5.59
C HIS A 252 -1.09 19.58 -4.07
N ILE A 253 -1.07 20.68 -3.30
CA ILE A 253 -1.00 20.61 -1.84
C ILE A 253 -2.29 20.01 -1.26
N ALA A 254 -3.45 20.49 -1.69
CA ALA A 254 -4.74 19.97 -1.23
C ALA A 254 -4.92 18.47 -1.56
N GLY A 255 -4.55 18.06 -2.77
CA GLY A 255 -4.58 16.69 -3.25
C GLY A 255 -3.76 15.75 -2.37
N LEU A 256 -2.61 16.20 -1.87
CA LEU A 256 -1.80 15.42 -0.94
C LEU A 256 -2.54 15.13 0.38
N PHE A 257 -3.17 16.14 0.96
CA PHE A 257 -3.93 15.97 2.21
C PHE A 257 -5.17 15.09 2.00
N ILE A 258 -5.85 15.23 0.85
CA ILE A 258 -7.01 14.42 0.48
C ILE A 258 -6.61 12.96 0.32
N ILE A 259 -5.60 12.65 -0.50
CA ILE A 259 -5.17 11.27 -0.75
C ILE A 259 -4.62 10.63 0.54
N SER A 260 -3.87 11.39 1.34
CA SER A 260 -3.35 11.00 2.66
C SER A 260 -4.49 10.54 3.58
N THR A 261 -5.52 11.38 3.70
CA THR A 261 -6.66 11.11 4.58
C THR A 261 -7.50 9.94 4.06
N ALA A 262 -7.73 9.88 2.75
CA ALA A 262 -8.53 8.83 2.13
C ALA A 262 -7.87 7.44 2.24
N ILE A 263 -6.54 7.34 2.03
CA ILE A 263 -5.77 6.10 2.25
C ILE A 263 -5.90 5.67 3.72
N GLY A 264 -5.74 6.61 4.66
CA GLY A 264 -5.91 6.35 6.09
C GLY A 264 -7.29 5.77 6.44
N ILE A 265 -8.35 6.34 5.88
CA ILE A 265 -9.73 5.87 6.05
C ILE A 265 -9.91 4.46 5.50
N ILE A 266 -9.43 4.21 4.27
CA ILE A 266 -9.56 2.91 3.60
C ILE A 266 -8.88 1.79 4.40
N PHE A 267 -7.71 2.08 4.97
CA PHE A 267 -6.97 1.13 5.79
C PHE A 267 -7.44 1.10 7.25
N ASN A 268 -8.57 1.73 7.57
CA ASN A 268 -9.14 1.81 8.92
C ASN A 268 -8.13 2.32 9.96
N ALA A 269 -7.25 3.24 9.58
CA ALA A 269 -6.29 3.85 10.49
C ALA A 269 -7.02 4.77 11.48
N ARG A 270 -6.47 4.91 12.69
CA ARG A 270 -7.01 5.82 13.69
C ARG A 270 -6.77 7.26 13.23
N PRO A 271 -7.68 8.22 13.46
CA PRO A 271 -7.51 9.61 13.00
C PRO A 271 -6.19 10.25 13.45
N LYS A 272 -5.73 9.91 14.66
CA LYS A 272 -4.42 10.34 15.17
C LYS A 272 -3.26 9.80 14.32
N ASP A 273 -3.33 8.54 13.90
CA ASP A 273 -2.29 7.90 13.09
C ASP A 273 -2.28 8.47 11.66
N ILE A 274 -3.46 8.79 11.12
CA ILE A 274 -3.59 9.47 9.81
C ILE A 274 -2.87 10.83 9.86
N LEU A 275 -3.11 11.62 10.91
CA LEU A 275 -2.49 12.93 11.07
C LEU A 275 -0.96 12.81 11.20
N LEU A 276 -0.48 11.82 11.95
CA LEU A 276 0.95 11.53 12.11
C LEU A 276 1.59 10.97 10.83
N GLY A 277 0.81 10.42 9.89
CA GLY A 277 1.29 9.94 8.59
C GLY A 277 1.54 11.03 7.55
N ILE A 278 1.00 12.24 7.75
CA ILE A 278 1.11 13.35 6.78
C ILE A 278 2.55 13.72 6.43
N PRO A 279 3.50 13.88 7.38
CA PRO A 279 4.88 14.22 7.03
C PRO A 279 5.54 13.18 6.11
N VAL A 280 5.18 11.92 6.27
CA VAL A 280 5.67 10.82 5.43
C VAL A 280 5.08 10.91 4.02
N ALA A 281 3.83 11.34 3.88
CA ALA A 281 3.21 11.61 2.58
C ALA A 281 3.88 12.78 1.85
N ILE A 282 4.19 13.87 2.58
CA ILE A 282 4.94 15.03 2.05
C ILE A 282 6.31 14.57 1.52
N LEU A 283 7.05 13.79 2.32
CA LEU A 283 8.32 13.22 1.89
C LEU A 283 8.16 12.31 0.68
N GLY A 284 7.17 11.42 0.67
CA GLY A 284 6.92 10.52 -0.46
C GLY A 284 6.65 11.27 -1.78
N MET A 285 5.92 12.39 -1.71
CA MET A 285 5.56 13.17 -2.90
C MET A 285 6.70 14.02 -3.46
N TRP A 286 7.40 14.75 -2.58
CA TRP A 286 8.39 15.77 -2.98
C TRP A 286 9.83 15.41 -2.68
N GLY A 287 10.06 14.46 -1.77
CA GLY A 287 11.40 14.02 -1.39
C GLY A 287 12.28 13.66 -2.59
N PRO A 288 11.83 12.83 -3.55
CA PRO A 288 12.68 12.43 -4.68
C PRO A 288 13.09 13.59 -5.59
N LEU A 289 12.29 14.66 -5.63
CA LEU A 289 12.59 15.86 -6.43
C LEU A 289 13.66 16.73 -5.76
N TYR A 290 13.56 16.93 -4.45
CA TYR A 290 14.43 17.87 -3.73
C TYR A 290 15.66 17.21 -3.09
N LEU A 291 15.60 15.91 -2.81
CA LEU A 291 16.66 15.15 -2.12
C LEU A 291 17.56 14.37 -3.08
N GLY A 292 17.47 14.63 -4.39
CA GLY A 292 18.35 14.02 -5.38
C GLY A 292 19.79 14.53 -5.36
N PHE A 293 20.04 15.71 -4.76
CA PHE A 293 21.36 16.33 -4.62
C PHE A 293 22.22 16.32 -5.91
N GLY A 294 21.59 16.47 -7.08
CA GLY A 294 22.26 16.42 -8.39
C GLY A 294 22.65 15.01 -8.88
N SER A 295 22.42 13.96 -8.08
CA SER A 295 22.70 12.56 -8.44
C SER A 295 21.50 11.83 -9.05
N GLY A 296 20.46 12.57 -9.42
CA GLY A 296 19.26 12.06 -10.07
C GLY A 296 18.22 11.48 -9.10
N TRP A 297 17.13 11.02 -9.68
CA TRP A 297 15.92 10.62 -8.94
C TRP A 297 16.12 9.34 -8.12
N VAL A 298 17.02 8.43 -8.52
CA VAL A 298 17.29 7.17 -7.79
C VAL A 298 17.82 7.49 -6.38
N VAL A 299 18.80 8.39 -6.29
CA VAL A 299 19.33 8.85 -5.00
C VAL A 299 18.26 9.60 -4.21
N GLY A 300 17.47 10.45 -4.88
CA GLY A 300 16.35 11.15 -4.25
C GLY A 300 15.35 10.18 -3.59
N THR A 301 14.96 9.12 -4.30
CA THR A 301 14.07 8.07 -3.78
C THR A 301 14.70 7.32 -2.61
N TRP A 302 15.99 6.99 -2.69
CA TRP A 302 16.71 6.33 -1.59
C TRP A 302 16.72 7.19 -0.33
N VAL A 303 17.19 8.44 -0.41
CA VAL A 303 17.23 9.38 0.74
C VAL A 303 15.83 9.59 1.33
N THR A 304 14.84 9.79 0.46
CA THR A 304 13.44 9.94 0.87
C THR A 304 12.96 8.73 1.66
N THR A 305 13.26 7.52 1.18
CA THR A 305 12.86 6.29 1.84
C THR A 305 13.54 6.13 3.19
N VAL A 306 14.81 6.54 3.31
CA VAL A 306 15.51 6.58 4.60
C VAL A 306 14.76 7.48 5.59
N LEU A 307 14.45 8.71 5.19
CA LEU A 307 13.74 9.67 6.05
C LEU A 307 12.33 9.20 6.44
N ILE A 308 11.58 8.66 5.50
CA ILE A 308 10.26 8.05 5.72
C ILE A 308 10.35 6.96 6.78
N THR A 309 11.31 6.06 6.63
CA THR A 309 11.46 4.89 7.50
C THR A 309 11.95 5.29 8.90
N LEU A 310 12.90 6.23 8.99
CA LEU A 310 13.37 6.78 10.26
C LEU A 310 12.26 7.50 11.02
N TYR A 311 11.53 8.40 10.36
CA TYR A 311 10.42 9.11 10.97
C TYR A 311 9.32 8.15 11.43
N GLY A 312 8.89 7.24 10.55
CA GLY A 312 7.83 6.29 10.86
C GLY A 312 8.19 5.36 12.02
N THR A 313 9.45 4.91 12.09
CA THR A 313 9.95 4.10 13.21
C THR A 313 10.06 4.91 14.50
N TRP A 314 10.51 6.17 14.43
CA TRP A 314 10.57 7.06 15.58
C TRP A 314 9.17 7.34 16.18
N VAL A 315 8.19 7.70 15.33
CA VAL A 315 6.80 7.91 15.77
C VAL A 315 6.23 6.62 16.36
N ALA A 316 6.46 5.48 15.71
CA ALA A 316 6.00 4.19 16.21
C ALA A 316 6.58 3.85 17.59
N ASN A 317 7.88 4.10 17.81
CA ASN A 317 8.51 3.88 19.10
C ASN A 317 7.92 4.79 20.19
N LYS A 318 7.64 6.07 19.86
CA LYS A 318 6.98 7.02 20.77
C LYS A 318 5.55 6.61 21.09
N MET A 319 4.82 6.08 20.12
CA MET A 319 3.43 5.65 20.24
C MET A 319 3.27 4.21 20.75
N GLN A 320 4.37 3.47 20.96
CA GLN A 320 4.39 2.05 21.32
C GLN A 320 3.67 1.14 20.32
N LEU A 321 3.88 1.41 19.03
CA LEU A 321 3.26 0.73 17.89
C LEU A 321 4.32 0.25 16.90
N THR A 322 3.88 -0.32 15.77
CA THR A 322 4.75 -0.70 14.65
C THR A 322 4.92 0.43 13.65
N GLY A 323 6.16 0.60 13.13
CA GLY A 323 6.50 1.57 12.09
C GLY A 323 5.67 1.44 10.82
N ALA A 324 5.22 0.21 10.50
CA ALA A 324 4.44 -0.08 9.30
C ALA A 324 3.18 0.80 9.20
N ILE A 325 2.54 1.17 10.32
CA ILE A 325 1.34 2.02 10.32
C ILE A 325 1.62 3.39 9.66
N TYR A 326 2.80 3.95 9.86
CA TYR A 326 3.16 5.29 9.39
C TYR A 326 3.95 5.27 8.08
N ILE A 327 4.82 4.26 7.90
CA ILE A 327 5.71 4.15 6.74
C ILE A 327 4.92 3.90 5.45
N VAL A 328 3.88 3.06 5.53
CA VAL A 328 3.14 2.53 4.38
C VAL A 328 2.52 3.64 3.54
N GLN A 329 2.04 4.70 4.17
CA GLN A 329 1.44 5.82 3.48
C GLN A 329 2.44 6.53 2.56
N GLY A 330 3.66 6.79 3.05
CA GLY A 330 4.72 7.38 2.24
C GLY A 330 5.20 6.47 1.13
N ILE A 331 5.36 5.17 1.43
CA ILE A 331 5.78 4.19 0.43
C ILE A 331 4.75 4.06 -0.70
N ILE A 332 3.45 4.06 -0.39
CA ILE A 332 2.40 4.01 -1.43
C ILE A 332 2.48 5.19 -2.38
N ILE A 333 2.73 6.39 -1.86
CA ILE A 333 2.85 7.61 -2.68
C ILE A 333 4.16 7.61 -3.50
N LEU A 334 5.23 7.06 -2.90
CA LEU A 334 6.57 6.98 -3.48
C LEU A 334 6.70 5.88 -4.56
N VAL A 335 5.90 4.81 -4.47
CA VAL A 335 6.00 3.66 -5.36
C VAL A 335 5.79 4.07 -6.83
N PRO A 336 6.56 3.49 -7.77
CA PRO A 336 6.73 3.92 -9.16
C PRO A 336 5.49 4.21 -10.00
N GLY A 337 4.29 3.76 -9.60
CA GLY A 337 3.05 3.97 -10.37
C GLY A 337 2.79 5.44 -10.74
N SER A 338 3.21 6.41 -9.91
CA SER A 338 2.97 7.84 -10.14
C SER A 338 4.06 8.55 -10.94
N ARG A 339 5.33 8.16 -10.75
CA ARG A 339 6.49 8.88 -11.31
C ARG A 339 7.04 8.24 -12.58
N VAL A 340 6.88 6.93 -12.79
CA VAL A 340 7.27 6.30 -14.06
C VAL A 340 6.48 6.91 -15.23
N LEU A 341 5.19 7.21 -15.01
CA LEU A 341 4.34 7.88 -16.00
C LEU A 341 4.80 9.32 -16.28
N ILE A 342 5.18 10.07 -15.25
CA ILE A 342 5.71 11.44 -15.39
C ILE A 342 7.06 11.44 -16.11
N SER A 343 7.93 10.47 -15.82
CA SER A 343 9.21 10.34 -16.55
C SER A 343 9.01 9.99 -18.02
N ALA A 344 7.96 9.23 -18.36
CA ALA A 344 7.60 8.92 -19.73
C ALA A 344 6.95 10.11 -20.48
N SER A 345 6.30 11.04 -19.75
CA SER A 345 5.70 12.24 -20.35
C SER A 345 6.66 13.43 -20.43
N GLN A 346 7.58 13.59 -19.48
CA GLN A 346 8.58 14.67 -19.48
C GLN A 346 9.73 14.42 -20.47
N SER A 347 9.94 13.17 -20.90
CA SER A 347 10.98 12.80 -21.87
C SER A 347 10.67 13.20 -23.32
N VAL A 348 9.53 13.83 -23.60
CA VAL A 348 9.18 14.31 -24.94
C VAL A 348 9.89 15.64 -25.29
N PHE A 349 10.47 16.36 -24.30
CA PHE A 349 11.00 17.71 -24.53
C PHE A 349 12.50 17.96 -24.31
N GLU A 350 13.32 16.97 -23.93
CA GLU A 350 14.78 17.19 -23.86
C GLU A 350 15.56 16.03 -24.48
N GLN A 351 16.27 16.36 -25.58
CA GLN A 351 17.23 15.49 -26.26
C GLN A 351 18.23 14.92 -25.24
N SER A 352 18.17 13.61 -25.00
CA SER A 352 19.14 12.91 -24.16
C SER A 352 19.93 11.92 -25.01
N ILE A 353 21.26 12.09 -25.00
CA ILE A 353 22.25 11.37 -25.82
C ILE A 353 22.56 9.97 -25.25
N LEU A 354 21.74 9.49 -24.30
CA LEU A 354 21.81 8.15 -23.71
C LEU A 354 20.43 7.48 -23.79
N PRO A 355 20.36 6.14 -23.98
CA PRO A 355 19.09 5.43 -24.09
C PRO A 355 18.29 5.64 -22.81
N ILE A 356 17.11 6.26 -22.94
CA ILE A 356 16.16 6.43 -21.85
C ILE A 356 15.87 5.02 -21.29
N PRO A 357 16.10 4.76 -19.99
CA PRO A 357 15.76 3.47 -19.41
C PRO A 357 14.28 3.18 -19.66
N SER A 358 13.99 1.97 -20.13
CA SER A 358 12.60 1.54 -20.35
C SER A 358 11.79 1.77 -19.07
N ILE A 359 10.50 2.06 -19.20
CA ILE A 359 9.54 2.21 -18.09
C ILE A 359 9.74 1.13 -17.01
N GLY A 360 10.00 -0.11 -17.43
CA GLY A 360 10.31 -1.23 -16.54
C GLY A 360 11.65 -1.12 -15.81
N LEU A 361 12.72 -0.67 -16.47
CA LEU A 361 14.02 -0.45 -15.82
C LEU A 361 13.96 0.70 -14.80
N SER A 362 13.24 1.78 -15.12
CA SER A 362 12.98 2.88 -14.18
C SER A 362 12.16 2.43 -12.98
N ALA A 363 11.14 1.59 -13.17
CA ALA A 363 10.40 1.00 -12.06
C ALA A 363 11.33 0.14 -11.17
N LEU A 364 12.17 -0.70 -11.78
CA LEU A 364 13.12 -1.55 -11.07
C LEU A 364 14.09 -0.72 -10.22
N PHE A 365 14.68 0.34 -10.77
CA PHE A 365 15.58 1.22 -10.01
C PHE A 365 14.87 1.95 -8.87
N MET A 366 13.60 2.36 -9.03
CA MET A 366 12.80 2.88 -7.91
C MET A 366 12.62 1.84 -6.81
N PHE A 367 12.23 0.62 -7.17
CA PHE A 367 12.06 -0.45 -6.20
C PHE A 367 13.36 -0.72 -5.45
N SER A 368 14.48 -0.86 -6.16
CA SER A 368 15.80 -1.06 -5.56
C SER A 368 16.20 0.08 -4.61
N ALA A 369 15.93 1.33 -4.98
CA ALA A 369 16.20 2.49 -4.13
C ALA A 369 15.35 2.49 -2.86
N ILE A 370 14.08 2.08 -2.96
CA ILE A 370 13.18 1.93 -1.80
C ILE A 370 13.71 0.81 -0.88
N VAL A 371 14.06 -0.37 -1.41
CA VAL A 371 14.61 -1.47 -0.59
C VAL A 371 15.87 -1.02 0.14
N ALA A 372 16.82 -0.46 -0.60
CA ALA A 372 18.09 0.00 -0.05
C ALA A 372 17.88 1.09 1.02
N GLY A 373 16.91 1.98 0.81
CA GLY A 373 16.58 3.04 1.76
C GLY A 373 15.98 2.50 3.06
N GLN A 374 15.09 1.50 2.98
CA GLN A 374 14.53 0.85 4.17
C GLN A 374 15.60 0.08 4.94
N VAL A 375 16.45 -0.70 4.25
CA VAL A 375 17.58 -1.43 4.87
C VAL A 375 18.51 -0.45 5.59
N THR A 376 18.86 0.66 4.94
CA THR A 376 19.73 1.70 5.52
C THR A 376 19.09 2.33 6.75
N ALA A 377 17.80 2.63 6.73
CA ALA A 377 17.13 3.21 7.89
C ALA A 377 17.03 2.23 9.07
N TYR A 378 16.72 0.96 8.82
CA TYR A 378 16.62 -0.06 9.87
C TYR A 378 17.97 -0.39 10.50
N SER A 379 19.07 -0.31 9.75
CA SER A 379 20.42 -0.46 10.33
C SER A 379 20.81 0.70 11.24
N ILE A 380 20.31 1.92 10.97
CA ILE A 380 20.54 3.12 11.78
C ILE A 380 19.64 3.12 13.02
N TYR A 381 18.35 2.82 12.85
CA TYR A 381 17.35 2.92 13.90
C TYR A 381 16.44 1.68 13.92
N SER A 382 16.78 0.76 14.82
CA SER A 382 16.06 -0.51 14.97
C SER A 382 14.66 -0.32 15.59
N PRO A 383 13.63 -1.06 15.11
CA PRO A 383 12.30 -1.10 15.72
C PRO A 383 12.34 -1.63 17.16
N ARG A 384 11.49 -1.11 18.05
CA ARG A 384 11.51 -1.45 19.49
C ARG A 384 11.42 -2.95 19.83
N ILE A 385 10.79 -3.78 19.00
CA ILE A 385 10.61 -5.23 19.23
C ILE A 385 11.94 -6.01 19.05
N GLU A 386 12.98 -5.38 18.51
CA GLU A 386 14.33 -5.94 18.43
C GLU A 386 15.18 -5.66 19.66
N ARG A 387 14.70 -4.85 20.61
CA ARG A 387 15.30 -4.67 21.94
C ARG A 387 14.50 -5.43 22.98
#